data_AF-A0A521YHR7-F1
#
_entry.id   AF-A0A521YHR7-F1
#
_cell.length_a   1.000
_cell.length_b   1.000
_cell.length_c   1.000
_cell.angle_alpha   90.00
_cell.angle_beta   90.00
_cell.angle_gamma   90.00
#
_symmetry.space_group_name_H-M   'P 1'
#
loop_
_entity.id
_entity.type
_entity.pdbx_description
1 polymer ?
#
loop_
_entity_poly.entity_id
_entity_poly.type
_entity_poly.pdbx_seq_one_letter_code
_entity_poly.pdbx_strand_id
1 'polypeptide(L)'
;MLVIGGTDCGKTSYSGVLTAMLRAAGATVAFIDADIGQKDVGPPATISLARLQGEAALAQARPDALYFVGDVDPIGHFLPMIVGTRRMADAAQSDFAVIDTAGLIEGPGRALNAYQIESLRPDAIVAIERARELEPTLRSHPHCPALRLRPSSRAAAKSDAARKRARERAFRDYFAAARDLTLDLERLAMQRTRLLAGEPPVDPRALAPDFADHLLCGVLDAQGECSGLGLIERIELPARRLRLHTPVLRARIRALQLGDLYVGRDGRFLGRRRPGLF
;
A
#
# COMPACT_ATOMS: atom_id res chain seq x y z
N MET A 1 -8.45 -12.75 10.27
CA MET A 1 -9.70 -12.65 9.48
C MET A 1 -9.50 -11.74 8.28
N LEU A 2 -10.00 -12.15 7.11
CA LEU A 2 -9.88 -11.41 5.84
C LEU A 2 -11.23 -10.82 5.41
N VAL A 3 -11.30 -9.53 5.11
CA VAL A 3 -12.52 -8.85 4.65
C VAL A 3 -12.42 -8.60 3.15
N ILE A 4 -13.29 -9.23 2.36
CA ILE A 4 -13.31 -9.14 0.89
C ILE A 4 -14.66 -8.60 0.44
N GLY A 5 -14.66 -7.83 -0.64
CA GLY A 5 -15.87 -7.22 -1.17
C GLY A 5 -15.57 -6.15 -2.19
N GLY A 6 -16.56 -5.88 -3.04
CA GLY A 6 -16.42 -4.89 -4.09
C GLY A 6 -16.16 -3.48 -3.57
N THR A 7 -16.00 -2.57 -4.51
CA THR A 7 -15.90 -1.16 -4.21
C THR A 7 -17.20 -0.65 -3.53
N ASP A 8 -17.04 0.21 -2.51
CA ASP A 8 -18.13 0.84 -1.75
C ASP A 8 -19.17 -0.13 -1.16
N CYS A 9 -18.73 -1.33 -0.74
CA CYS A 9 -19.62 -2.26 -0.03
C CYS A 9 -19.58 -2.10 1.50
N GLY A 10 -18.69 -1.25 2.03
CA GLY A 10 -18.59 -0.96 3.47
C GLY A 10 -17.56 -1.80 4.23
N LYS A 11 -16.54 -2.37 3.55
CA LYS A 11 -15.47 -3.18 4.18
C LYS A 11 -14.76 -2.45 5.32
N THR A 12 -14.21 -1.27 5.04
CA THR A 12 -13.61 -0.38 6.04
C THR A 12 -14.50 -0.15 7.24
N SER A 13 -15.78 0.18 7.02
CA SER A 13 -16.74 0.44 8.10
C SER A 13 -16.98 -0.82 8.95
N TYR A 14 -17.12 -1.97 8.30
CA TYR A 14 -17.23 -3.26 8.99
C TYR A 14 -15.97 -3.57 9.81
N SER A 15 -14.79 -3.39 9.23
CA SER A 15 -13.51 -3.57 9.92
C SER A 15 -13.38 -2.64 11.12
N GLY A 16 -13.79 -1.38 11.02
CA GLY A 16 -13.79 -0.42 12.13
C GLY A 16 -14.71 -0.86 13.28
N VAL A 17 -15.92 -1.33 12.97
CA VAL A 17 -16.85 -1.84 14.00
C VAL A 17 -16.30 -3.09 14.66
N LEU A 18 -15.80 -4.05 13.88
CA LEU A 18 -15.28 -5.30 14.41
C LEU A 18 -14.05 -5.07 15.31
N THR A 19 -13.10 -4.26 14.85
CA THR A 19 -11.90 -3.96 15.64
C THR A 19 -12.27 -3.30 16.97
N ALA A 20 -13.27 -2.42 17.00
CA ALA A 20 -13.79 -1.84 18.24
C ALA A 20 -14.45 -2.89 19.16
N MET A 21 -15.27 -3.80 18.60
CA MET A 21 -15.93 -4.86 19.37
C MET A 21 -14.92 -5.82 20.01
N LEU A 22 -13.91 -6.27 19.25
CA LEU A 22 -12.87 -7.18 19.74
C LEU A 22 -12.07 -6.54 20.88
N ARG A 23 -11.75 -5.25 20.76
CA ARG A 23 -11.04 -4.49 21.81
C ARG A 23 -11.90 -4.28 23.04
N ALA A 24 -13.19 -3.98 22.88
CA ALA A 24 -14.11 -3.89 24.01
C ALA A 24 -14.24 -5.23 24.77
N ALA A 25 -14.01 -6.35 24.08
CA ALA A 25 -13.92 -7.68 24.68
C ALA A 25 -12.54 -8.00 25.31
N GLY A 26 -11.60 -7.03 25.33
CA GLY A 26 -10.28 -7.18 25.94
C GLY A 26 -9.19 -7.78 25.04
N ALA A 27 -9.47 -8.03 23.76
CA ALA A 27 -8.49 -8.62 22.84
C ALA A 27 -7.54 -7.57 22.25
N THR A 28 -6.30 -7.98 22.00
CA THR A 28 -5.35 -7.20 21.20
C THR A 28 -5.68 -7.36 19.70
N VAL A 29 -5.71 -6.23 18.98
CA VAL A 29 -6.15 -6.23 17.57
C VAL A 29 -5.14 -5.50 16.70
N ALA A 30 -4.70 -6.16 15.65
CA ALA A 30 -3.99 -5.57 14.53
C ALA A 30 -4.95 -5.31 13.37
N PHE A 31 -4.89 -4.12 12.79
CA PHE A 31 -5.54 -3.79 11.53
C PHE A 31 -4.50 -3.74 10.42
N ILE A 32 -4.79 -4.44 9.33
CA ILE A 32 -3.95 -4.46 8.14
C ILE A 32 -4.76 -3.88 7.00
N ASP A 33 -4.37 -2.69 6.56
CA ASP A 33 -4.99 -2.01 5.44
C ASP A 33 -4.19 -2.36 4.18
N ALA A 34 -4.79 -3.20 3.33
CA ALA A 34 -4.22 -3.64 2.06
C ALA A 34 -4.88 -2.97 0.84
N ASP A 35 -5.77 -1.98 1.02
CA ASP A 35 -6.28 -1.16 -0.09
C ASP A 35 -5.29 -0.03 -0.40
N ILE A 36 -4.32 -0.33 -1.26
CA ILE A 36 -3.26 0.62 -1.65
C ILE A 36 -3.79 1.94 -2.28
N GLY A 37 -5.05 1.96 -2.71
CA GLY A 37 -5.66 3.11 -3.36
C GLY A 37 -6.54 3.94 -2.42
N GLN A 38 -7.16 3.35 -1.40
CA GLN A 38 -8.03 4.05 -0.46
C GLN A 38 -7.68 3.64 0.95
N LYS A 39 -6.78 4.41 1.54
CA LYS A 39 -6.21 4.14 2.85
C LYS A 39 -7.08 4.72 3.95
N ASP A 40 -7.20 3.94 5.01
CA ASP A 40 -7.62 4.36 6.34
C ASP A 40 -6.42 4.58 7.25
N VAL A 41 -5.34 3.80 7.05
CA VAL A 41 -4.11 3.92 7.83
C VAL A 41 -2.88 4.04 6.94
N GLY A 42 -2.08 5.08 7.17
CA GLY A 42 -0.85 5.32 6.41
C GLY A 42 -1.09 5.90 5.02
N PRO A 43 -0.03 6.16 4.24
CA PRO A 43 -0.14 6.85 2.96
C PRO A 43 -0.57 5.92 1.81
N PRO A 44 -1.11 6.47 0.71
CA PRO A 44 -1.41 5.68 -0.49
C PRO A 44 -0.17 4.96 -1.04
N ALA A 45 -0.40 3.96 -1.90
CA ALA A 45 0.63 3.08 -2.47
C ALA A 45 1.39 2.21 -1.45
N THR A 46 0.80 2.02 -0.27
CA THR A 46 1.33 1.14 0.77
C THR A 46 0.29 0.16 1.30
N ILE A 47 0.79 -0.96 1.81
CA ILE A 47 0.07 -1.80 2.76
C ILE A 47 0.58 -1.43 4.14
N SER A 48 -0.30 -1.30 5.11
CA SER A 48 0.04 -0.81 6.45
C SER A 48 -0.46 -1.76 7.52
N LEU A 49 0.33 -1.89 8.59
CA LEU A 49 -0.03 -2.55 9.82
C LEU A 49 -0.21 -1.50 10.91
N ALA A 50 -1.31 -1.58 11.65
CA ALA A 50 -1.54 -0.79 12.85
C ALA A 50 -2.01 -1.69 14.00
N ARG A 51 -1.25 -1.71 15.09
CA ARG A 51 -1.64 -2.33 16.35
C ARG A 51 -2.48 -1.35 17.14
N LEU A 52 -3.75 -1.69 17.30
CA LEU A 52 -4.71 -0.81 17.93
C LEU A 52 -4.59 -0.89 19.46
N GLN A 53 -3.98 0.13 20.06
CA GLN A 53 -3.80 0.23 21.51
C GLN A 53 -4.77 1.24 22.15
N GLY A 54 -5.17 0.98 23.40
CA GLY A 54 -6.02 1.88 24.20
C GLY A 54 -7.44 1.99 23.68
N GLU A 55 -8.00 3.20 23.63
CA GLU A 55 -9.36 3.50 23.12
C GLU A 55 -9.35 4.27 21.78
N ALA A 56 -8.17 4.49 21.18
CA ALA A 56 -8.06 5.26 19.95
C ALA A 56 -8.88 4.65 18.81
N ALA A 57 -9.67 5.47 18.12
CA ALA A 57 -10.45 5.05 16.96
C ALA A 57 -9.53 4.66 15.80
N LEU A 58 -9.98 3.72 14.95
CA LEU A 58 -9.22 3.29 13.77
C LEU A 58 -8.83 4.47 12.86
N ALA A 59 -9.69 5.47 12.72
CA ALA A 59 -9.43 6.67 11.91
C ALA A 59 -8.27 7.54 12.43
N GLN A 60 -7.82 7.32 13.67
CA GLN A 60 -6.69 8.01 14.29
C GLN A 60 -5.45 7.11 14.39
N ALA A 61 -5.55 5.86 13.93
CA ALA A 61 -4.45 4.91 14.01
C ALA A 61 -3.30 5.36 13.12
N ARG A 62 -2.08 5.22 13.65
CA ARG A 62 -0.85 5.43 12.90
C ARG A 62 -0.28 4.06 12.52
N PRO A 63 0.36 3.95 11.34
CA PRO A 63 0.99 2.69 10.96
C PRO A 63 2.20 2.40 11.85
N ASP A 64 2.26 1.20 12.39
CA ASP A 64 3.44 0.61 13.04
C ASP A 64 4.47 0.12 12.01
N ALA A 65 3.98 -0.37 10.87
CA ALA A 65 4.81 -0.84 9.77
C ALA A 65 4.15 -0.52 8.43
N LEU A 66 4.98 -0.37 7.41
CA LEU A 66 4.58 -0.13 6.03
C LEU A 66 5.24 -1.14 5.11
N TYR A 67 4.56 -1.45 4.02
CA TYR A 67 5.14 -2.13 2.87
C TYR A 67 4.84 -1.33 1.61
N PHE A 68 5.89 -0.93 0.90
CA PHE A 68 5.73 -0.13 -0.32
C PHE A 68 5.32 -1.00 -1.51
N VAL A 69 4.15 -0.69 -2.07
CA VAL A 69 3.63 -1.36 -3.27
C VAL A 69 4.07 -0.64 -4.54
N GLY A 70 4.03 0.69 -4.56
CA GLY A 70 4.54 1.50 -5.67
C GLY A 70 3.50 2.10 -6.60
N ASP A 71 2.23 1.73 -6.43
CA ASP A 71 1.10 2.28 -7.15
C ASP A 71 -0.16 2.30 -6.27
N VAL A 72 -1.18 3.06 -6.68
CA VAL A 72 -2.53 3.12 -6.08
C VAL A 72 -3.52 2.22 -6.81
N ASP A 73 -3.10 1.58 -7.90
CA ASP A 73 -3.85 0.63 -8.68
C ASP A 73 -3.30 -0.79 -8.47
N PRO A 74 -4.13 -1.73 -7.99
CA PRO A 74 -3.70 -3.12 -7.81
C PRO A 74 -3.23 -3.78 -9.10
N ILE A 75 -3.77 -3.39 -10.26
CA ILE A 75 -3.44 -4.03 -11.54
C ILE A 75 -1.96 -3.79 -11.86
N GLY A 76 -1.24 -4.88 -12.14
CA GLY A 76 0.22 -4.87 -12.34
C GLY A 76 1.04 -5.05 -11.05
N HIS A 77 0.40 -5.04 -9.87
CA HIS A 77 1.07 -5.00 -8.57
C HIS A 77 0.63 -6.14 -7.62
N PHE A 78 0.10 -7.24 -8.15
CA PHE A 78 -0.40 -8.34 -7.31
C PHE A 78 0.68 -9.00 -6.46
N LEU A 79 1.87 -9.27 -7.02
CA LEU A 79 2.97 -9.88 -6.27
C LEU A 79 3.37 -9.06 -5.03
N PRO A 80 3.71 -7.75 -5.15
CA PRO A 80 4.02 -6.97 -3.96
C PRO A 80 2.84 -6.82 -3.02
N MET A 81 1.59 -6.84 -3.51
CA MET A 81 0.43 -6.83 -2.62
C MET A 81 0.33 -8.12 -1.79
N ILE A 82 0.44 -9.29 -2.41
CA ILE A 82 0.36 -10.58 -1.71
C ILE A 82 1.49 -10.72 -0.69
N VAL A 83 2.73 -10.39 -1.10
CA VAL A 83 3.91 -10.42 -0.22
C VAL A 83 3.78 -9.42 0.92
N GLY A 84 3.37 -8.19 0.61
CA GLY A 84 3.21 -7.12 1.59
C GLY A 84 2.15 -7.44 2.64
N THR A 85 0.97 -7.91 2.21
CA THR A 85 -0.11 -8.28 3.15
C THR A 85 0.31 -9.44 4.03
N ARG A 86 1.00 -10.47 3.49
CA ARG A 86 1.53 -11.57 4.30
C ARG A 86 2.54 -11.09 5.33
N ARG A 87 3.51 -10.25 4.92
CA ARG A 87 4.52 -9.69 5.84
C ARG A 87 3.88 -8.89 6.98
N MET A 88 2.85 -8.09 6.69
CA MET A 88 2.12 -7.37 7.74
C MET A 88 1.34 -8.31 8.66
N ALA A 89 0.77 -9.40 8.13
CA ALA A 89 0.07 -10.41 8.93
C ALA A 89 1.02 -11.14 9.87
N ASP A 90 2.20 -11.52 9.39
CA ASP A 90 3.24 -12.17 10.20
C ASP A 90 3.77 -11.22 11.29
N ALA A 91 3.87 -9.93 10.99
CA ALA A 91 4.34 -8.90 11.93
C ALA A 91 3.25 -8.42 12.90
N ALA A 92 1.99 -8.83 12.75
CA ALA A 92 0.86 -8.30 13.51
C ALA A 92 1.02 -8.46 15.03
N GLN A 93 1.42 -9.66 15.47
CA GLN A 93 1.62 -10.03 16.88
C GLN A 93 0.45 -9.60 17.80
N SER A 94 -0.78 -9.98 17.42
CA SER A 94 -2.02 -9.67 18.13
C SER A 94 -2.94 -10.90 18.14
N ASP A 95 -3.89 -10.95 19.09
CA ASP A 95 -4.91 -12.01 19.17
C ASP A 95 -5.74 -12.09 17.88
N PHE A 96 -6.06 -10.92 17.31
CA PHE A 96 -6.76 -10.81 16.04
C PHE A 96 -6.04 -9.91 15.05
N ALA A 97 -5.90 -10.38 13.81
CA ALA A 97 -5.57 -9.56 12.66
C ALA A 97 -6.81 -9.40 11.77
N VAL A 98 -7.25 -8.15 11.57
CA VAL A 98 -8.35 -7.79 10.66
C VAL A 98 -7.73 -7.18 9.41
N ILE A 99 -7.89 -7.87 8.28
CA ILE A 99 -7.26 -7.49 7.00
C ILE A 99 -8.34 -6.92 6.07
N ASP A 100 -8.24 -5.62 5.76
CA ASP A 100 -9.09 -4.95 4.78
C ASP A 100 -8.42 -4.96 3.41
N THR A 101 -9.14 -5.38 2.37
CA THR A 101 -8.59 -5.57 1.03
C THR A 101 -9.06 -4.52 0.03
N ALA A 102 -8.36 -4.43 -1.10
CA ALA A 102 -8.78 -3.59 -2.22
C ALA A 102 -10.14 -4.06 -2.79
N GLY A 103 -10.96 -3.11 -3.26
CA GLY A 103 -12.27 -3.39 -3.87
C GLY A 103 -12.26 -4.09 -5.24
N LEU A 104 -11.16 -4.74 -5.64
CA LEU A 104 -10.98 -5.40 -6.93
C LEU A 104 -11.35 -6.88 -6.82
N ILE A 105 -12.61 -7.21 -7.09
CA ILE A 105 -13.16 -8.56 -6.90
C ILE A 105 -13.47 -9.30 -8.21
N GLU A 106 -13.47 -8.58 -9.34
CA GLU A 106 -13.76 -9.10 -10.67
C GLU A 106 -12.51 -9.13 -11.57
N GLY A 107 -12.61 -9.84 -12.70
CA GLY A 107 -11.54 -9.96 -13.68
C GLY A 107 -10.22 -10.46 -13.04
N PRO A 108 -9.08 -9.78 -13.26
CA PRO A 108 -7.81 -10.10 -12.62
C PRO A 108 -7.87 -10.08 -11.07
N GLY A 109 -8.81 -9.33 -10.49
CA GLY A 109 -9.04 -9.27 -9.05
C GLY A 109 -9.35 -10.62 -8.41
N ARG A 110 -10.00 -11.53 -9.14
CA ARG A 110 -10.28 -12.88 -8.65
C ARG A 110 -8.99 -13.62 -8.30
N ALA A 111 -7.97 -13.50 -9.14
CA ALA A 111 -6.67 -14.11 -8.90
C ALA A 111 -5.96 -13.47 -7.70
N LEU A 112 -6.00 -12.14 -7.57
CA LEU A 112 -5.45 -11.44 -6.40
C LEU A 112 -6.08 -11.95 -5.10
N ASN A 113 -7.41 -11.99 -5.03
CA ASN A 113 -8.11 -12.45 -3.83
C ASN A 113 -7.83 -13.93 -3.53
N ALA A 114 -7.78 -14.80 -4.54
CA ALA A 114 -7.43 -16.21 -4.38
C ALA A 114 -6.03 -16.38 -3.77
N TYR A 115 -5.01 -15.74 -4.36
CA TYR A 115 -3.65 -15.83 -3.83
C TYR A 115 -3.47 -15.14 -2.47
N GLN A 116 -4.28 -14.13 -2.15
CA GLN A 116 -4.33 -13.59 -0.79
C GLN A 116 -4.87 -14.62 0.19
N ILE A 117 -5.95 -15.34 -0.14
CA ILE A 117 -6.49 -16.42 0.70
C ILE A 117 -5.44 -17.53 0.88
N GLU A 118 -4.81 -18.00 -0.20
CA GLU A 118 -3.80 -19.05 -0.16
C GLU A 118 -2.57 -18.68 0.69
N SER A 119 -2.08 -17.44 0.54
CA SER A 119 -0.91 -16.93 1.25
C SER A 119 -1.21 -16.66 2.72
N LEU A 120 -2.37 -16.07 3.03
CA LEU A 120 -2.73 -15.67 4.39
C LEU A 120 -3.29 -16.84 5.21
N ARG A 121 -3.97 -17.81 4.55
CA ARG A 121 -4.72 -18.89 5.19
C ARG A 121 -5.60 -18.38 6.35
N PRO A 122 -6.53 -17.44 6.08
CA PRO A 122 -7.28 -16.78 7.14
C PRO A 122 -8.22 -17.77 7.84
N ASP A 123 -8.35 -17.65 9.17
CA ASP A 123 -9.28 -18.49 9.97
C ASP A 123 -10.75 -18.25 9.59
N ALA A 124 -11.05 -17.07 9.06
CA ALA A 124 -12.36 -16.71 8.54
C ALA A 124 -12.27 -15.61 7.49
N ILE A 125 -13.22 -15.61 6.57
CA ILE A 125 -13.44 -14.60 5.54
C ILE A 125 -14.78 -13.92 5.81
N VAL A 126 -14.81 -12.59 5.74
CA VAL A 126 -16.05 -11.82 5.65
C VAL A 126 -16.19 -11.33 4.22
N ALA A 127 -17.21 -11.84 3.54
CA ALA A 127 -17.50 -11.55 2.14
C ALA A 127 -18.69 -10.59 2.06
N ILE A 128 -18.43 -9.33 1.68
CA ILE A 128 -19.46 -8.29 1.55
C ILE A 128 -19.78 -8.10 0.06
N GLU A 129 -20.95 -8.58 -0.36
CA GLU A 129 -21.37 -8.65 -1.77
C GLU A 129 -22.85 -8.31 -1.99
N ARG A 130 -23.17 -7.69 -3.14
CA ARG A 130 -24.57 -7.33 -3.48
C ARG A 130 -25.38 -8.55 -3.92
N ALA A 131 -24.74 -9.47 -4.63
CA ALA A 131 -25.34 -10.68 -5.14
C ALA A 131 -24.47 -11.89 -4.78
N ARG A 132 -23.74 -12.44 -5.75
CA ARG A 132 -22.86 -13.62 -5.60
C ARG A 132 -21.57 -13.47 -6.40
N GLU A 133 -21.10 -12.23 -6.52
CA GLU A 133 -19.88 -11.83 -7.21
C GLU A 133 -18.62 -12.49 -6.62
N LEU A 134 -18.61 -12.81 -5.32
CA LEU A 134 -17.51 -13.51 -4.66
C LEU A 134 -17.63 -15.04 -4.69
N GLU A 135 -18.76 -15.59 -5.15
CA GLU A 135 -18.99 -17.04 -5.22
C GLU A 135 -17.85 -17.81 -5.88
N PRO A 136 -17.30 -17.38 -7.04
CA PRO A 136 -16.26 -18.14 -7.70
C PRO A 136 -14.95 -18.20 -6.91
N THR A 137 -14.66 -17.17 -6.10
CA THR A 137 -13.46 -17.10 -5.25
C THR A 137 -13.66 -17.90 -3.96
N LEU A 138 -14.86 -17.86 -3.37
CA LEU A 138 -15.16 -18.61 -2.15
C LEU A 138 -15.29 -20.12 -2.42
N ARG A 139 -15.87 -20.52 -3.55
CA ARG A 139 -15.98 -21.95 -3.94
C ARG A 139 -14.65 -22.63 -4.15
N SER A 140 -13.61 -21.89 -4.58
CA SER A 140 -12.27 -22.46 -4.74
C SER A 140 -11.53 -22.61 -3.42
N HIS A 141 -12.07 -22.09 -2.31
CA HIS A 141 -11.47 -22.15 -0.97
C HIS A 141 -12.47 -22.68 0.07
N PRO A 142 -13.04 -23.89 -0.12
CA PRO A 142 -14.09 -24.42 0.77
C PRO A 142 -13.60 -24.68 2.20
N HIS A 143 -12.28 -24.73 2.40
CA HIS A 143 -11.63 -24.92 3.69
C HIS A 143 -11.54 -23.64 4.53
N CYS A 144 -11.81 -22.47 3.94
CA CYS A 144 -11.84 -21.19 4.65
C CYS A 144 -13.30 -20.82 4.97
N PRO A 145 -13.71 -20.81 6.27
CA PRO A 145 -15.06 -20.40 6.65
C PRO A 145 -15.37 -18.98 6.16
N ALA A 146 -16.51 -18.81 5.49
CA ALA A 146 -16.90 -17.52 4.92
C ALA A 146 -18.27 -17.06 5.44
N LEU A 147 -18.29 -15.90 6.10
CA LEU A 147 -19.51 -15.19 6.46
C LEU A 147 -19.88 -14.22 5.33
N ARG A 148 -21.06 -14.40 4.73
CA ARG A 148 -21.55 -13.52 3.67
C ARG A 148 -22.48 -12.45 4.21
N LEU A 149 -22.20 -11.21 3.86
CA LEU A 149 -22.96 -10.03 4.27
C LEU A 149 -23.39 -9.24 3.03
N ARG A 150 -24.57 -8.62 3.10
CA ARG A 150 -24.97 -7.60 2.13
C ARG A 150 -24.37 -6.25 2.52
N PRO A 151 -24.04 -5.38 1.55
CA PRO A 151 -23.65 -4.00 1.83
C PRO A 151 -24.72 -3.29 2.66
N SER A 152 -24.28 -2.42 3.57
CA SER A 152 -25.20 -1.53 4.29
C SER A 152 -25.92 -0.61 3.30
N SER A 153 -27.20 -0.30 3.55
CA SER A 153 -27.94 0.72 2.79
C SER A 153 -27.32 2.12 2.93
N ARG A 154 -26.46 2.34 3.93
CA ARG A 154 -25.69 3.57 4.13
C ARG A 154 -24.37 3.59 3.36
N ALA A 155 -23.99 2.51 2.69
CA ALA A 155 -22.78 2.47 1.88
C ALA A 155 -22.99 3.34 0.63
N ALA A 156 -22.35 4.51 0.61
CA ALA A 156 -22.46 5.45 -0.50
C ALA A 156 -21.39 5.18 -1.57
N ALA A 157 -21.80 5.19 -2.83
CA ALA A 157 -20.87 5.10 -3.95
C ALA A 157 -20.02 6.37 -4.05
N LYS A 158 -18.70 6.25 -4.09
CA LYS A 158 -17.77 7.34 -4.39
C LYS A 158 -17.42 7.31 -5.87
N SER A 159 -17.63 8.44 -6.56
CA SER A 159 -17.21 8.61 -7.95
C SER A 159 -15.69 8.56 -8.10
N ASP A 160 -15.20 8.19 -9.28
CA ASP A 160 -13.76 8.12 -9.57
C ASP A 160 -13.05 9.46 -9.32
N ALA A 161 -13.71 10.57 -9.63
CA ALA A 161 -13.21 11.91 -9.34
C ALA A 161 -13.06 12.14 -7.83
N ALA A 162 -14.01 11.69 -7.01
CA ALA A 162 -13.93 11.79 -5.56
C ALA A 162 -12.79 10.91 -5.00
N ARG A 163 -12.61 9.70 -5.54
CA ARG A 163 -11.49 8.79 -5.20
C ARG A 163 -10.14 9.41 -5.52
N LYS A 164 -10.00 9.97 -6.73
CA LYS A 164 -8.78 10.67 -7.15
C LYS A 164 -8.46 11.83 -6.22
N ARG A 165 -9.43 12.70 -5.94
CA ARG A 165 -9.23 13.84 -5.02
C ARG A 165 -8.87 13.40 -3.60
N ALA A 166 -9.43 12.29 -3.12
CA ALA A 166 -9.08 11.74 -1.80
C ALA A 166 -7.63 11.25 -1.76
N ARG A 167 -7.17 10.55 -2.80
CA ARG A 167 -5.78 10.11 -2.93
C ARG A 167 -4.81 11.29 -3.00
N GLU A 168 -5.14 12.31 -3.80
CA GLU A 168 -4.29 13.51 -3.92
C GLU A 168 -4.20 14.28 -2.60
N ARG A 169 -5.31 14.36 -1.83
CA ARG A 169 -5.26 14.91 -0.46
C ARG A 169 -4.40 14.06 0.46
N ALA A 170 -4.56 12.73 0.46
CA ALA A 170 -3.76 11.86 1.30
C ALA A 170 -2.25 11.96 1.01
N PHE A 171 -1.85 12.08 -0.25
CA PHE A 171 -0.45 12.36 -0.60
C PHE A 171 0.02 13.74 -0.12
N ARG A 172 -0.78 14.79 -0.35
CA ARG A 172 -0.47 16.16 0.13
C ARG A 172 -0.26 16.17 1.64
N ASP A 173 -1.15 15.54 2.39
CA ASP A 173 -1.12 15.49 3.85
C ASP A 173 0.11 14.72 4.34
N TYR A 174 0.43 13.60 3.69
CA TYR A 174 1.64 12.82 4.00
C TYR A 174 2.94 13.62 3.75
N PHE A 175 3.03 14.32 2.62
CA PHE A 175 4.22 15.10 2.26
C PHE A 175 4.27 16.51 2.88
N ALA A 176 3.24 16.94 3.62
CA ALA A 176 3.21 18.27 4.23
C ALA A 176 4.40 18.54 5.18
N ALA A 177 4.93 17.50 5.82
CA ALA A 177 6.09 17.58 6.73
C ALA A 177 7.42 17.18 6.06
N ALA A 178 7.45 16.96 4.75
CA ALA A 178 8.62 16.48 4.04
C ALA A 178 9.67 17.57 3.81
N ARG A 179 10.93 17.14 3.72
CA ARG A 179 12.10 18.01 3.51
C ARG A 179 12.92 17.52 2.33
N ASP A 180 13.62 18.45 1.70
CA ASP A 180 14.55 18.16 0.63
C ASP A 180 15.89 17.69 1.21
N LEU A 181 16.34 16.52 0.76
CA LEU A 181 17.61 15.91 1.12
C LEU A 181 18.42 15.65 -0.14
N THR A 182 19.73 15.88 -0.05
CA THR A 182 20.69 15.40 -1.05
C THR A 182 21.38 14.16 -0.52
N LEU A 183 21.22 13.05 -1.23
CA LEU A 183 21.77 11.75 -0.91
C LEU A 183 22.89 11.40 -1.89
N ASP A 184 23.88 10.69 -1.37
CA ASP A 184 24.99 10.14 -2.12
C ASP A 184 24.58 8.77 -2.69
N LEU A 185 24.58 8.64 -4.02
CA LEU A 185 24.20 7.41 -4.70
C LEU A 185 25.17 6.25 -4.44
N GLU A 186 26.42 6.50 -4.04
CA GLU A 186 27.36 5.43 -3.69
C GLU A 186 26.99 4.71 -2.39
N ARG A 187 26.25 5.39 -1.53
CA ARG A 187 25.88 4.92 -0.20
C ARG A 187 24.43 4.45 -0.11
N LEU A 188 23.75 4.40 -1.24
CA LEU A 188 22.32 4.14 -1.35
C LEU A 188 22.07 2.93 -2.26
N ALA A 189 21.39 1.92 -1.75
CA ALA A 189 20.89 0.85 -2.61
C ALA A 189 19.61 1.30 -3.33
N MET A 190 19.45 0.87 -4.58
CA MET A 190 18.26 1.13 -5.39
C MET A 190 17.59 -0.20 -5.73
N GLN A 191 16.30 -0.32 -5.46
CA GLN A 191 15.51 -1.52 -5.74
C GLN A 191 14.44 -1.23 -6.80
N ARG A 192 14.02 -2.29 -7.50
CA ARG A 192 13.02 -2.24 -8.60
C ARG A 192 13.43 -1.32 -9.76
N THR A 193 14.74 -1.29 -10.01
CA THR A 193 15.34 -0.59 -11.13
C THR A 193 16.65 -1.25 -11.50
N ARG A 194 17.02 -1.20 -12.78
CA ARG A 194 18.39 -1.53 -13.23
C ARG A 194 19.37 -0.38 -13.03
N LEU A 195 18.88 0.80 -12.62
CA LEU A 195 19.74 1.92 -12.26
C LEU A 195 20.65 1.49 -11.12
N LEU A 196 21.97 1.44 -11.38
CA LEU A 196 23.01 1.00 -10.43
C LEU A 196 23.11 -0.51 -10.15
N ALA A 197 22.41 -1.37 -10.92
CA ALA A 197 22.43 -2.83 -10.71
C ALA A 197 23.70 -3.55 -11.22
N GLY A 198 24.64 -2.83 -11.83
CA GLY A 198 25.80 -3.46 -12.50
C GLY A 198 25.47 -3.93 -13.93
N GLU A 199 26.46 -4.52 -14.61
CA GLU A 199 26.52 -4.58 -16.08
C GLU A 199 25.45 -5.44 -16.80
N PRO A 200 25.01 -5.03 -18.01
CA PRO A 200 25.38 -3.79 -18.68
C PRO A 200 24.69 -2.59 -18.01
N PRO A 201 25.41 -1.47 -17.81
CA PRO A 201 24.81 -0.27 -17.24
C PRO A 201 23.66 0.16 -18.14
N VAL A 202 22.55 0.57 -17.52
CA VAL A 202 21.50 1.32 -18.23
C VAL A 202 22.19 2.50 -18.90
N ASP A 203 22.16 2.57 -20.23
CA ASP A 203 22.74 3.70 -20.95
C ASP A 203 22.10 4.99 -20.42
N PRO A 204 22.87 5.87 -19.73
CA PRO A 204 22.34 7.13 -19.22
C PRO A 204 21.74 8.01 -20.32
N ARG A 205 22.09 7.79 -21.59
CA ARG A 205 21.52 8.48 -22.76
C ARG A 205 20.16 7.91 -23.20
N ALA A 206 19.84 6.68 -22.82
CA ALA A 206 18.52 6.09 -23.01
C ALA A 206 17.51 6.55 -21.94
N LEU A 207 17.99 7.17 -20.87
CA LEU A 207 17.20 7.81 -19.82
C LEU A 207 16.94 9.27 -20.19
N ALA A 208 15.66 9.68 -20.21
CA ALA A 208 15.34 11.10 -20.23
C ALA A 208 15.94 11.76 -18.97
N PRO A 209 16.57 12.95 -19.03
CA PRO A 209 17.23 13.56 -17.87
C PRO A 209 16.33 13.77 -16.64
N ASP A 210 15.02 13.87 -16.87
CA ASP A 210 13.94 14.10 -15.90
C ASP A 210 13.11 12.83 -15.62
N PHE A 211 13.57 11.66 -16.06
CA PHE A 211 12.80 10.40 -15.95
C PHE A 211 12.36 10.06 -14.52
N ALA A 212 13.09 10.53 -13.52
CA ALA A 212 12.83 10.27 -12.11
C ALA A 212 12.20 11.46 -11.39
N ASP A 213 12.00 12.59 -12.06
CA ASP A 213 11.47 13.80 -11.45
C ASP A 213 10.03 13.55 -10.98
N HIS A 214 9.80 13.75 -9.69
CA HIS A 214 8.55 13.45 -8.97
C HIS A 214 8.19 11.97 -8.90
N LEU A 215 9.13 11.06 -9.12
CA LEU A 215 8.88 9.62 -9.02
C LEU A 215 8.69 9.22 -7.54
N LEU A 216 7.56 8.59 -7.24
CA LEU A 216 7.28 8.03 -5.93
C LEU A 216 8.19 6.84 -5.64
N CYS A 217 8.80 6.82 -4.46
CA CYS A 217 9.61 5.72 -3.98
C CYS A 217 9.30 5.37 -2.52
N GLY A 218 9.53 4.10 -2.17
CA GLY A 218 9.61 3.64 -0.80
C GLY A 218 11.01 3.92 -0.25
N VAL A 219 11.08 4.44 0.97
CA VAL A 219 12.31 4.73 1.69
C VAL A 219 12.55 3.60 2.69
N LEU A 220 13.62 2.83 2.48
CA LEU A 220 13.94 1.68 3.30
C LEU A 220 15.07 1.96 4.29
N ASP A 221 14.98 1.34 5.45
CA ASP A 221 16.02 1.36 6.49
C ASP A 221 17.05 0.24 6.33
N ALA A 222 17.92 0.09 7.34
CA ALA A 222 19.02 -0.89 7.33
C ALA A 222 18.52 -2.34 7.37
N GLN A 223 17.28 -2.57 7.79
CA GLN A 223 16.63 -3.87 7.84
C GLN A 223 15.86 -4.17 6.54
N GLY A 224 15.83 -3.22 5.61
CA GLY A 224 15.02 -3.33 4.39
C GLY A 224 13.52 -3.16 4.67
N GLU A 225 13.15 -2.57 5.80
CA GLU A 225 11.76 -2.23 6.13
C GLU A 225 11.41 -0.85 5.58
N CYS A 226 10.16 -0.68 5.11
CA CYS A 226 9.70 0.60 4.60
C CYS A 226 9.45 1.57 5.76
N SER A 227 10.32 2.57 5.87
CA SER A 227 10.21 3.65 6.86
C SER A 227 9.25 4.76 6.42
N GLY A 228 8.84 4.78 5.15
CA GLY A 228 7.93 5.77 4.58
C GLY A 228 8.11 5.92 3.07
N LEU A 229 7.47 6.93 2.50
CA LEU A 229 7.58 7.33 1.10
C LEU A 229 8.49 8.54 0.91
N GLY A 230 9.01 8.68 -0.31
CA GLY A 230 9.73 9.86 -0.80
C GLY A 230 9.40 10.14 -2.27
N LEU A 231 9.63 11.38 -2.71
CA LEU A 231 9.62 11.76 -4.11
C LEU A 231 11.06 11.98 -4.56
N ILE A 232 11.49 11.26 -5.58
CA ILE A 232 12.76 11.55 -6.24
C ILE A 232 12.54 12.82 -7.06
N GLU A 233 13.33 13.85 -6.81
CA GLU A 233 13.18 15.14 -7.50
C GLU A 233 14.20 15.31 -8.61
N ARG A 234 15.34 14.62 -8.52
CA ARG A 234 16.38 14.59 -9.54
C ARG A 234 17.41 13.49 -9.23
N ILE A 235 17.97 12.87 -10.28
CA ILE A 235 19.13 11.99 -10.19
C ILE A 235 20.26 12.57 -11.05
N GLU A 236 21.33 13.03 -10.41
CA GLU A 236 22.54 13.54 -11.07
C GLU A 236 23.58 12.42 -11.16
N LEU A 237 23.51 11.59 -12.20
CA LEU A 237 24.43 10.46 -12.38
C LEU A 237 25.91 10.88 -12.42
N PRO A 238 26.33 11.94 -13.13
CA PRO A 238 27.74 12.36 -13.15
C PRO A 238 28.26 12.80 -11.78
N ALA A 239 27.43 13.48 -11.00
CA ALA A 239 27.78 13.93 -9.65
C ALA A 239 27.52 12.86 -8.57
N ARG A 240 26.93 11.72 -8.95
CA ARG A 240 26.45 10.65 -8.06
C ARG A 240 25.56 11.16 -6.92
N ARG A 241 24.68 12.13 -7.21
CA ARG A 241 23.77 12.71 -6.22
C ARG A 241 22.31 12.46 -6.57
N LEU A 242 21.49 12.25 -5.56
CA LEU A 242 20.04 12.16 -5.69
C LEU A 242 19.37 13.19 -4.79
N ARG A 243 18.41 13.94 -5.32
CA ARG A 243 17.55 14.83 -4.53
C ARG A 243 16.27 14.09 -4.17
N LEU A 244 15.98 13.98 -2.87
CA LEU A 244 14.83 13.29 -2.33
C LEU A 244 13.99 14.25 -1.49
N HIS A 245 12.69 14.29 -1.73
CA HIS A 245 11.71 14.97 -0.89
C HIS A 245 10.97 13.94 -0.03
N THR A 246 11.20 13.92 1.27
CA THR A 246 10.61 12.90 2.16
C THR A 246 10.42 13.40 3.60
N PRO A 247 9.40 12.93 4.34
CA PRO A 247 9.31 13.16 5.78
C PRO A 247 10.23 12.21 6.58
N VAL A 248 10.84 11.21 5.95
CA VAL A 248 11.75 10.27 6.63
C VAL A 248 13.08 10.94 6.96
N LEU A 249 13.54 10.77 8.20
CA LEU A 249 14.82 11.32 8.66
C LEU A 249 15.99 10.70 7.89
N ARG A 250 16.94 11.54 7.43
CA ARG A 250 18.16 11.11 6.70
C ARG A 250 18.87 9.92 7.35
N ALA A 251 18.96 9.89 8.68
CA ALA A 251 19.64 8.84 9.42
C ALA A 251 19.04 7.44 9.21
N ARG A 252 17.75 7.35 8.86
CA ARG A 252 17.04 6.09 8.59
C ARG A 252 17.15 5.62 7.14
N ILE A 253 17.63 6.44 6.21
CA ILE A 253 17.61 6.11 4.78
C ILE A 253 18.81 5.23 4.43
N ARG A 254 18.56 4.04 3.87
CA ARG A 254 19.59 3.11 3.38
C ARG A 254 19.35 2.62 1.96
N ALA A 255 18.10 2.50 1.56
CA ALA A 255 17.75 2.17 0.19
C ALA A 255 16.50 2.92 -0.27
N LEU A 256 16.36 3.09 -1.58
CA LEU A 256 15.12 3.52 -2.20
C LEU A 256 14.57 2.40 -3.08
N GLN A 257 13.26 2.20 -3.00
CA GLN A 257 12.54 1.25 -3.82
C GLN A 257 11.65 2.03 -4.78
N LEU A 258 11.90 1.94 -6.08
CA LEU A 258 11.17 2.73 -7.07
C LEU A 258 9.75 2.20 -7.25
N GLY A 259 8.79 3.13 -7.34
CA GLY A 259 7.42 2.85 -7.71
C GLY A 259 7.17 3.15 -9.19
N ASP A 260 5.89 3.24 -9.54
CA ASP A 260 5.44 3.52 -10.89
C ASP A 260 4.65 4.84 -11.00
N LEU A 261 4.43 5.55 -9.90
CA LEU A 261 3.66 6.79 -9.89
C LEU A 261 4.54 8.03 -9.87
N TYR A 262 4.15 9.02 -10.66
CA TYR A 262 4.66 10.39 -10.54
C TYR A 262 3.66 11.23 -9.78
N VAL A 263 4.12 11.83 -8.66
CA VAL A 263 3.27 12.59 -7.74
C VAL A 263 3.94 13.92 -7.43
N GLY A 264 3.23 15.02 -7.68
CA GLY A 264 3.70 16.36 -7.35
C GLY A 264 3.76 16.57 -5.84
N ARG A 265 4.55 17.56 -5.39
CA ARG A 265 4.63 17.95 -3.97
C ARG A 265 3.29 18.38 -3.37
N ASP A 266 2.36 18.84 -4.21
CA ASP A 266 1.00 19.21 -3.84
C ASP A 266 0.04 17.99 -3.76
N GLY A 267 0.56 16.78 -3.97
CA GLY A 267 -0.15 15.51 -3.98
C GLY A 267 -0.82 15.15 -5.31
N ARG A 268 -0.73 15.99 -6.35
CA ARG A 268 -1.39 15.70 -7.63
C ARG A 268 -0.70 14.57 -8.39
N PHE A 269 -1.50 13.76 -9.07
CA PHE A 269 -0.97 12.76 -10.00
C PHE A 269 -0.45 13.44 -11.26
N LEU A 270 0.83 13.22 -11.57
CA LEU A 270 1.49 13.75 -12.76
C LEU A 270 1.55 12.71 -13.89
N GLY A 271 1.55 11.42 -13.53
CA GLY A 271 1.58 10.34 -14.51
C GLY A 271 1.93 8.99 -13.89
N ARG A 272 2.13 8.00 -14.75
CA ARG A 272 2.60 6.66 -14.38
C ARG A 272 3.76 6.28 -15.29
N ARG A 273 4.79 5.64 -14.73
CA ARG A 273 5.92 5.08 -15.45
C ARG A 273 5.43 4.01 -16.41
N ARG A 274 5.98 3.98 -17.63
CA ARG A 274 5.66 2.91 -18.57
C ARG A 274 6.41 1.64 -18.16
N PRO A 275 5.76 0.47 -18.19
CA PRO A 275 6.43 -0.80 -17.94
C PRO A 275 7.66 -0.97 -18.85
N GLY A 276 8.78 -1.43 -18.28
CA GLY A 276 10.02 -1.72 -19.02
C GLY A 276 11.02 -0.56 -19.16
N LEU A 277 10.70 0.64 -18.67
CA LEU A 277 11.69 1.72 -18.51
C LEU A 277 12.52 1.50 -17.22
N PHE A 278 13.60 0.73 -17.31
CA PHE A 278 14.67 0.53 -16.30
C PHE A 278 14.47 -0.57 -15.26
#